data_AF-A0A5B0QMI3-F1
#
_entry.id   AF-A0A5B0QMI3-F1
#
_cell.length_a   1.000
_cell.length_b   1.000
_cell.length_c   1.000
_cell.angle_alpha   90.00
_cell.angle_beta   90.00
_cell.angle_gamma   90.00
#
_symmetry.space_group_name_H-M   'P 1'
#
loop_
_entity.id
_entity.type
_entity.pdbx_description
1 polymer ?
#
loop_
_entity_poly.entity_id
_entity_poly.type
_entity_poly.pdbx_seq_one_letter_code
_entity_poly.pdbx_strand_id
1 'polypeptide(L)'
;MLVNLQENAELIQRYLVILRLRREETDRNYIPTPWERLSEEEQLLLATYHAHVHQEEDLEEQLRFRTFLRDIQAKNKQLHQKRYLEKMSNFEAGVIRQERASPTPSVDTDNGSVSQTTESKLPEKEPTFFLKTLQPPLLTNYSIQ
;
A
#
# COMPACT_ATOMS: atom_id res chain seq x y z
N MET A 1 -32.00 -35.18 -6.50
CA MET A 1 -31.77 -35.51 -5.07
C MET A 1 -32.93 -34.95 -4.27
N LEU A 2 -33.84 -35.80 -3.80
CA LEU A 2 -34.93 -35.39 -2.92
C LEU A 2 -34.33 -35.23 -1.51
N VAL A 3 -34.26 -34.00 -1.01
CA VAL A 3 -33.87 -33.72 0.37
C VAL A 3 -35.03 -34.15 1.26
N ASN A 4 -34.81 -35.09 2.18
CA ASN A 4 -35.82 -35.46 3.16
C ASN A 4 -35.99 -34.31 4.16
N LEU A 5 -37.07 -33.54 3.99
CA LEU A 5 -37.34 -32.34 4.78
C LEU A 5 -37.54 -32.64 6.27
N GLN A 6 -38.07 -33.81 6.60
CA GLN A 6 -38.31 -34.22 7.99
C GLN A 6 -36.99 -34.51 8.71
N GLU A 7 -36.12 -35.32 8.11
CA GLU A 7 -34.79 -35.60 8.66
C GLU A 7 -33.95 -34.32 8.82
N ASN A 8 -34.06 -33.40 7.86
CA ASN A 8 -33.38 -32.11 7.95
C ASN A 8 -33.92 -31.25 9.10
N ALA A 9 -35.24 -31.20 9.29
CA ALA A 9 -35.85 -30.47 10.40
C ALA A 9 -35.42 -31.05 11.77
N GLU A 10 -35.40 -32.37 11.91
CA GLU A 10 -34.92 -33.05 13.12
C GLU A 10 -33.43 -32.78 13.38
N LEU A 11 -32.61 -32.78 12.33
CA LEU A 11 -31.19 -32.47 12.41
C LEU A 11 -30.97 -31.03 12.90
N ILE A 12 -31.68 -30.07 12.31
CA ILE A 12 -31.64 -28.66 12.71
C ILE A 12 -32.03 -28.52 14.19
N GLN A 13 -33.11 -29.15 14.63
CA GLN A 13 -33.55 -29.10 16.03
C GLN A 13 -32.49 -29.63 16.99
N ARG A 14 -31.87 -30.77 16.68
CA ARG A 14 -30.78 -31.33 17.50
C ARG A 14 -29.59 -30.38 17.58
N TYR A 15 -29.20 -29.78 16.46
CA TYR A 15 -28.11 -28.79 16.46
C TYR A 15 -28.43 -27.56 17.30
N LEU A 16 -29.66 -27.03 17.21
CA LEU A 16 -30.09 -25.89 18.02
C LEU A 16 -30.01 -26.20 19.51
N VAL A 17 -30.40 -27.41 19.92
CA VAL A 17 -30.27 -27.87 21.31
C VAL A 17 -28.80 -27.91 21.73
N ILE A 18 -27.92 -28.47 20.90
CA ILE A 18 -26.47 -28.52 21.19
C ILE A 18 -25.87 -27.12 21.31
N LEU A 19 -26.23 -26.20 20.40
CA LEU A 19 -25.75 -24.81 20.43
C LEU A 19 -26.21 -24.09 21.69
N ARG A 20 -27.46 -24.30 22.10
CA ARG A 20 -27.99 -23.77 23.36
C ARG A 20 -27.23 -24.31 24.56
N LEU A 21 -27.01 -25.63 24.64
CA LEU A 21 -26.27 -26.24 25.74
C LEU A 21 -24.82 -25.74 25.80
N ARG A 22 -24.17 -25.57 24.65
CA ARG A 22 -22.82 -24.98 24.59
C ARG A 22 -22.81 -23.55 25.11
N ARG A 23 -23.81 -22.75 24.76
CA ARG A 23 -23.95 -21.39 25.29
C ARG A 23 -24.16 -21.39 26.81
N GLU A 24 -25.05 -22.22 27.31
CA GLU A 24 -25.27 -22.36 28.76
C GLU A 24 -24.00 -22.80 29.50
N GLU A 25 -23.20 -23.68 28.90
CA GLU A 25 -21.91 -24.11 29.45
C GLU A 25 -20.86 -23.00 29.42
N THR A 26 -20.80 -22.19 28.35
CA THR A 26 -19.91 -21.02 28.30
C THR A 26 -20.30 -19.97 29.33
N ASP A 27 -21.59 -19.79 29.58
CA ASP A 27 -22.08 -18.84 30.59
C ASP A 27 -21.73 -19.32 32.01
N ARG A 28 -21.82 -20.63 32.27
CA ARG A 28 -21.45 -21.23 33.56
C ARG A 28 -19.95 -21.19 33.83
N ASN A 29 -19.15 -21.46 32.80
CA ASN A 29 -17.69 -21.45 32.88
C ASN A 29 -17.11 -20.09 32.50
N TYR A 30 -17.90 -19.02 32.60
CA TYR A 30 -17.46 -17.69 32.22
C TYR A 30 -16.31 -17.22 33.11
N ILE A 31 -15.21 -16.82 32.48
CA ILE A 31 -14.06 -16.19 33.15
C ILE A 31 -14.06 -14.72 32.75
N PRO A 32 -14.25 -13.79 33.70
CA PRO A 32 -14.24 -12.36 33.40
C PRO A 32 -12.93 -11.94 32.76
N THR A 33 -13.07 -11.17 31.68
CA THR A 33 -11.94 -10.58 30.95
C THR A 33 -11.20 -9.60 31.87
N PRO A 34 -9.88 -9.40 31.76
CA PRO A 34 -9.17 -8.41 32.58
C PRO A 34 -9.85 -7.04 32.63
N TRP A 35 -10.42 -6.59 31.51
CA TRP A 35 -11.25 -5.38 31.41
C TRP A 35 -12.45 -5.38 32.37
N GLU A 36 -13.19 -6.48 32.44
CA GLU A 36 -14.40 -6.59 33.27
C GLU A 36 -14.11 -6.71 34.76
N ARG A 37 -12.87 -7.07 35.11
CA ARG A 37 -12.40 -7.09 36.50
C ARG A 37 -12.05 -5.70 37.01
N LEU A 38 -11.84 -4.74 36.11
CA LEU A 38 -11.57 -3.35 36.45
C LEU A 38 -12.84 -2.67 36.99
N SER A 39 -12.65 -1.74 37.90
CA SER A 39 -13.70 -0.80 38.30
C SER A 39 -14.12 0.10 37.14
N GLU A 40 -15.30 0.70 37.23
CA GLU A 40 -15.81 1.63 36.21
C GLU A 40 -14.85 2.82 36.00
N GLU A 41 -14.23 3.30 37.08
CA GLU A 41 -13.23 4.38 37.03
C GLU A 41 -11.97 3.96 36.27
N GLU A 42 -11.46 2.74 36.54
CA GLU A 42 -10.29 2.20 35.85
C GLU A 42 -10.58 1.90 34.37
N GLN A 43 -11.79 1.40 34.05
CA GLN A 43 -12.24 1.24 32.67
C GLN A 43 -12.30 2.58 31.96
N LEU A 44 -12.90 3.60 32.58
CA LEU A 44 -12.96 4.94 32.00
C LEU A 44 -11.56 5.51 31.77
N LEU A 45 -10.65 5.38 32.75
CA LEU A 45 -9.27 5.82 32.61
C LEU A 45 -8.57 5.10 31.45
N LEU A 46 -8.71 3.78 31.35
CA LEU A 46 -8.06 3.00 30.30
C LEU A 46 -8.66 3.29 28.91
N ALA A 47 -9.97 3.47 28.81
CA ALA A 47 -10.64 3.89 27.57
C ALA A 47 -10.17 5.27 27.12
N THR A 48 -10.11 6.24 28.03
CA THR A 48 -9.63 7.60 27.71
C THR A 48 -8.16 7.60 27.31
N TYR A 49 -7.32 6.81 27.98
CA TYR A 49 -5.93 6.61 27.61
C TYR A 49 -5.80 6.06 26.19
N HIS A 50 -6.48 4.97 25.87
CA HIS A 50 -6.42 4.38 24.52
C HIS A 50 -7.00 5.30 23.46
N ALA A 51 -8.04 6.05 23.76
CA ALA A 51 -8.58 7.05 22.84
C ALA A 51 -7.54 8.13 22.51
N HIS A 52 -6.77 8.60 23.50
CA HIS A 52 -5.69 9.56 23.29
C HIS A 52 -4.55 8.96 22.45
N VAL A 53 -4.10 7.74 22.79
CA VAL A 53 -3.02 7.06 22.06
C VAL A 53 -3.38 6.88 20.59
N HIS A 54 -4.59 6.40 20.30
CA HIS A 54 -5.03 6.23 18.91
C HIS A 54 -5.12 7.56 18.15
N GLN A 55 -5.52 8.65 18.81
CA GLN A 55 -5.50 9.98 18.19
C GLN A 55 -4.07 10.42 17.84
N GLU A 56 -3.10 10.16 18.71
CA GLU A 56 -1.69 10.47 18.45
C GLU A 56 -1.12 9.64 17.29
N GLU A 57 -1.41 8.34 17.26
CA GLU A 57 -1.03 7.43 16.17
C GLU A 57 -1.61 7.90 14.83
N ASP A 58 -2.92 8.21 14.79
CA ASP A 58 -3.60 8.74 13.61
C ASP A 58 -2.95 10.04 13.11
N LEU A 59 -2.62 10.95 14.02
CA LEU A 59 -1.95 12.21 13.69
C LEU A 59 -0.54 11.98 13.13
N GLU A 60 0.21 11.04 13.71
CA GLU A 60 1.54 10.69 13.24
C GLU A 60 1.49 10.08 11.84
N GLU A 61 0.57 9.17 11.58
CA GLU A 61 0.35 8.58 10.26
C GLU A 61 -0.01 9.64 9.23
N GLN A 62 -0.92 10.56 9.57
CA GLN A 62 -1.26 11.70 8.71
C GLN A 62 -0.06 12.58 8.42
N LEU A 63 0.78 12.86 9.43
CA LEU A 63 1.98 13.67 9.26
C LEU A 63 2.95 12.98 8.30
N ARG A 64 3.22 11.69 8.50
CA ARG A 64 4.08 10.86 7.65
C ARG A 64 3.57 10.82 6.20
N PHE A 65 2.26 10.68 6.01
CA PHE A 65 1.67 10.69 4.67
C PHE A 65 1.79 12.06 3.99
N ARG A 66 1.55 13.14 4.73
CA ARG A 66 1.67 14.51 4.20
C ARG A 66 3.11 14.87 3.86
N THR A 67 4.08 14.48 4.68
CA THR A 67 5.52 14.68 4.37
C THR A 67 5.92 13.90 3.14
N PHE A 68 5.51 12.65 3.01
CA PHE A 68 5.74 11.83 1.82
C PHE A 68 5.22 12.49 0.53
N LEU A 69 3.99 13.02 0.54
CA LEU A 69 3.43 13.74 -0.62
C LEU A 69 4.23 15.00 -0.96
N ARG A 70 4.64 15.77 0.07
CA ARG A 70 5.45 16.98 -0.10
C ARG A 70 6.80 16.63 -0.75
N ASP A 71 7.42 15.55 -0.32
CA ASP A 71 8.70 15.09 -0.85
C ASP A 71 8.59 14.66 -2.31
N ILE A 72 7.51 13.96 -2.68
CA ILE A 72 7.23 13.62 -4.09
C ILE A 72 7.08 14.88 -4.93
N GLN A 73 6.29 15.85 -4.46
CA GLN A 73 6.09 17.10 -5.19
C GLN A 73 7.41 17.87 -5.36
N ALA A 74 8.23 17.94 -4.30
CA ALA A 74 9.54 18.58 -4.35
C ALA A 74 10.48 17.89 -5.35
N LYS A 75 10.55 16.56 -5.33
CA LYS A 75 11.35 15.77 -6.29
C LYS A 75 10.87 15.98 -7.73
N ASN A 76 9.56 15.97 -7.95
CA ASN A 76 9.00 16.22 -9.29
C ASN A 76 9.32 17.63 -9.77
N LYS A 77 9.22 18.65 -8.92
CA LYS A 77 9.62 20.02 -9.26
C LYS A 77 11.10 20.11 -9.66
N GLN A 78 11.99 19.44 -8.92
CA GLN A 78 13.41 19.37 -9.26
C GLN A 78 13.64 18.67 -10.61
N LEU A 79 12.94 17.56 -10.88
CA LEU A 79 13.03 16.86 -12.17
C LEU A 79 12.53 17.73 -13.33
N HIS A 80 11.44 18.47 -13.15
CA HIS A 80 10.94 19.41 -14.15
C HIS A 80 11.95 20.51 -14.45
N GLN A 81 12.55 21.11 -13.41
CA GLN A 81 13.59 22.12 -13.56
C GLN A 81 14.83 21.57 -14.29
N LYS A 82 15.30 20.38 -13.90
CA LYS A 82 16.46 19.73 -14.54
C LYS A 82 16.20 19.48 -16.03
N ARG A 83 15.03 18.92 -16.38
CA ARG A 83 14.63 18.69 -17.79
C ARG A 83 14.54 19.98 -18.58
N TYR A 84 14.05 21.06 -17.98
CA TYR A 84 13.98 22.36 -18.63
C TYR A 84 15.39 22.91 -18.92
N LEU A 85 16.28 22.91 -17.93
CA LEU A 85 17.67 23.36 -18.10
C LEU A 85 18.42 22.53 -19.15
N GLU A 86 18.22 21.21 -19.15
CA GLU A 86 18.81 20.32 -20.16
C GLU A 86 18.31 20.63 -21.58
N LYS A 87 17.02 20.92 -21.75
CA LYS A 87 16.47 21.36 -23.04
C LYS A 87 17.06 22.69 -23.50
N MET A 88 17.21 23.67 -22.60
CA MET A 88 17.80 24.97 -22.94
C MET A 88 19.30 24.83 -23.30
N SER A 89 20.05 24.03 -22.54
CA SER A 89 21.47 23.77 -22.83
C SER A 89 21.66 23.03 -24.16
N ASN A 90 20.83 22.04 -24.47
CA ASN A 90 20.87 21.34 -25.76
C ASN A 90 20.46 22.26 -26.92
N PHE A 91 19.54 23.20 -26.70
CA PHE A 91 19.19 24.22 -27.68
C PHE A 91 20.37 25.15 -27.97
N GLU A 92 21.03 25.69 -26.95
CA GLU A 92 22.24 26.50 -27.11
C GLU A 92 23.37 25.73 -27.80
N ALA A 93 23.62 24.48 -27.41
CA ALA A 93 24.61 23.62 -28.07
C ALA A 93 24.24 23.30 -29.53
N GLY A 94 22.94 23.16 -29.84
CA GLY A 94 22.43 22.97 -31.20
C GLY A 94 22.65 24.20 -32.07
N VAL A 95 22.36 25.40 -31.55
CA VAL A 95 22.62 26.68 -32.22
C VAL A 95 24.12 26.85 -32.51
N ILE A 96 24.99 26.58 -31.52
CA ILE A 96 26.45 26.67 -31.68
C ILE A 96 26.98 25.67 -32.74
N ARG A 97 26.40 24.46 -32.81
CA ARG A 97 26.77 23.47 -33.84
C ARG A 97 26.27 23.87 -35.23
N GLN A 98 25.10 24.48 -35.32
CA GLN A 98 24.50 24.93 -36.58
C GLN A 98 25.25 26.14 -37.16
N GLU A 99 25.70 27.07 -36.33
CA GLU A 99 26.54 28.21 -36.74
C GLU A 99 27.94 27.78 -37.24
N ARG A 100 28.46 26.64 -36.77
CA ARG A 100 29.72 26.04 -37.26
C ARG A 100 29.54 25.13 -38.47
N ALA A 101 28.30 24.75 -38.80
CA ALA A 101 27.98 23.96 -39.98
C ALA A 101 27.70 24.88 -41.18
N SER A 102 28.67 25.74 -41.52
CA SER A 102 28.69 26.35 -42.85
C SER A 102 28.87 25.24 -43.90
N PRO A 103 28.00 25.16 -44.92
CA PRO A 103 28.08 24.11 -45.92
C PRO A 103 29.28 24.41 -46.83
N THR A 104 30.40 23.74 -46.60
CA THR A 104 31.36 23.56 -47.69
C THR A 104 30.65 22.72 -48.76
N PRO A 105 30.44 23.23 -49.99
CA PRO A 105 29.80 22.45 -51.04
C PRO A 105 30.68 21.22 -51.31
N SER A 106 30.17 20.05 -50.97
CA SER A 106 30.83 18.79 -51.21
C SER A 106 30.77 18.50 -52.70
N VAL A 107 31.94 18.41 -53.33
CA VAL A 107 32.11 17.86 -54.67
C VAL A 107 31.55 16.43 -54.68
N ASP A 108 30.80 16.12 -55.73
CA ASP A 108 30.20 14.82 -55.98
C ASP A 108 31.24 13.70 -55.86
N THR A 109 30.99 12.74 -54.97
CA THR A 109 31.63 11.44 -55.07
C THR A 109 30.58 10.38 -54.75
N ASP A 110 30.08 9.80 -55.84
CA ASP A 110 29.34 8.55 -55.89
C ASP A 110 30.11 7.44 -55.16
N ASN A 111 29.50 6.87 -54.11
CA ASN A 111 29.58 5.44 -53.88
C ASN A 111 28.55 4.95 -52.84
N GLY A 112 27.51 4.31 -53.37
CA GLY A 112 26.89 3.06 -52.91
C GLY A 112 26.76 2.71 -51.42
N SER A 113 25.49 2.48 -51.04
CA SER A 113 25.00 1.31 -50.30
C SER A 113 25.34 1.15 -48.80
N VAL A 114 24.30 1.18 -47.96
CA VAL A 114 23.83 0.06 -47.10
C VAL A 114 22.98 0.61 -45.95
N SER A 115 21.72 0.15 -45.89
CA SER A 115 20.82 0.31 -44.76
C SER A 115 21.26 -0.55 -43.57
N GLN A 116 21.25 0.00 -42.35
CA GLN A 116 21.12 -0.80 -41.14
C GLN A 116 20.16 -0.15 -40.13
N THR A 117 19.00 -0.79 -40.05
CA THR A 117 18.02 -0.75 -38.96
C THR A 117 18.70 -1.20 -37.66
N THR A 118 18.54 -0.46 -36.57
CA THR A 118 18.78 -1.00 -35.22
C THR A 118 17.63 -0.60 -34.29
N GLU A 119 16.73 -1.57 -34.08
CA GLU A 119 15.85 -1.63 -32.93
C GLU A 119 16.69 -1.70 -31.65
N SER A 120 16.38 -0.85 -30.66
CA SER A 120 16.86 -1.06 -29.28
C SER A 120 15.68 -1.24 -28.34
N LYS A 121 15.68 -2.44 -27.77
CA LYS A 121 14.71 -3.10 -26.90
C LYS A 121 14.71 -2.45 -25.50
N LEU A 122 13.54 -2.02 -25.03
CA LEU A 122 13.29 -1.67 -23.62
C LEU A 122 13.07 -2.96 -22.80
N PRO A 123 13.74 -3.16 -21.66
CA PRO A 123 13.30 -4.15 -20.67
C PRO A 123 12.35 -3.47 -19.67
N GLU A 124 11.05 -3.68 -19.83
CA GLU A 124 10.05 -3.39 -18.80
C GLU A 124 10.18 -4.43 -17.68
N LYS A 125 10.75 -4.01 -16.54
CA LYS A 125 10.58 -4.71 -15.26
C LYS A 125 9.33 -4.15 -14.61
N GLU A 126 8.28 -4.96 -14.51
CA GLU A 126 7.14 -4.64 -13.66
C GLU A 126 7.55 -4.59 -12.18
N PRO A 127 7.13 -3.58 -11.39
CA PRO A 127 7.24 -3.63 -9.95
C PRO A 127 6.15 -4.56 -9.39
N THR A 128 6.60 -5.67 -8.80
CA THR A 128 5.76 -6.60 -8.04
C THR A 128 5.22 -5.89 -6.80
N PHE A 129 3.95 -5.48 -6.84
CA PHE A 129 3.25 -4.99 -5.65
C PHE A 129 2.95 -6.19 -4.74
N PHE A 130 3.70 -6.33 -3.64
CA PHE A 130 3.35 -7.24 -2.57
C PHE A 130 2.06 -6.76 -1.89
N LEU A 131 0.94 -7.40 -2.21
CA LEU A 131 -0.26 -7.35 -1.39
C LEU A 131 0.04 -8.10 -0.07
N LYS A 132 0.55 -7.38 0.93
CA LYS A 132 0.55 -7.88 2.30
C LYS A 132 -0.89 -7.86 2.78
N THR A 133 -1.51 -9.03 2.79
CA THR A 133 -2.82 -9.26 3.37
C THR A 133 -2.84 -8.72 4.81
N LEU A 134 -3.81 -7.84 5.10
CA LEU A 134 -4.16 -7.41 6.45
C LEU A 134 -4.67 -8.62 7.23
N GLN A 135 -3.76 -9.28 7.93
CA GLN A 135 -4.10 -10.20 9.01
C GLN A 135 -4.00 -9.40 10.31
N PRO A 136 -5.08 -9.19 11.08
CA PRO A 136 -4.98 -8.55 12.38
C PRO A 136 -4.13 -9.43 13.32
N PRO A 137 -3.21 -8.87 14.12
CA PRO A 137 -2.44 -9.66 15.07
C PRO A 137 -3.39 -10.21 16.14
N LEU A 138 -3.32 -11.54 16.35
CA LEU A 138 -3.95 -12.18 17.50
C LEU A 138 -3.33 -11.57 18.76
N LEU A 139 -4.17 -10.97 19.60
CA LEU A 139 -3.78 -10.42 20.90
C LEU A 139 -3.12 -11.53 21.72
N THR A 140 -1.79 -11.50 21.81
CA THR A 140 -1.01 -12.33 22.71
C THR A 140 -1.17 -11.78 24.12
N ASN A 141 -1.61 -12.65 25.03
CA ASN A 141 -1.77 -12.41 26.46
C ASN A 141 -0.56 -11.69 27.07
N TYR A 142 -0.75 -10.47 27.57
CA TYR A 142 0.18 -9.87 28.52
C TYR A 142 -0.15 -10.41 29.91
N SER A 143 0.61 -11.43 30.34
CA SER A 143 0.76 -11.76 31.76
C SER A 143 1.58 -10.67 32.43
N ILE A 144 0.99 -9.95 33.37
CA ILE A 144 1.72 -9.12 34.32
C ILE A 144 1.94 -9.97 35.58
N GLN A 145 3.20 -10.20 35.90
CA GLN A 145 3.67 -10.80 37.16
C GLN A 145 3.59 -9.79 38.30
#